data_AF-A0A8S2ZWW9-F1
#
_entry.id   AF-A0A8S2ZWW9-F1
#
_cell.length_a   1.000
_cell.length_b   1.000
_cell.length_c   1.000
_cell.angle_alpha   90.00
_cell.angle_beta   90.00
_cell.angle_gamma   90.00
#
_symmetry.space_group_name_H-M   'P 1'
#
loop_
_entity.id
_entity.type
_entity.pdbx_description
1 polymer ?
#
loop_
_entity_poly.entity_id
_entity_poly.type
_entity_poly.pdbx_seq_one_letter_code
_entity_poly.pdbx_strand_id
1 'polypeptide(L)'
;IEHTQGNDRQITFYNNSKANTIYTLLIKSASLKDIHGQTLEHDHSDKPIQFHVHDSPPLIGNISGATGMITMDPGVLDEPFYPLMVYNYSELTLRIHRVKPEHYHPNLPCFNSYSYISEQEEWYNKLPGEELLNEVIQTNCERDEPKEIRIPLKAYLKKDSGVGQLIVLIEPTKKAWDECQANNWQYRQIISVWLQCTRLAADVFVCSGIYKLKGKWTFYLQFIPLNSSQPTNITLRKINSYSFFALPVINSVAGSTSNILTAWVTELMTGAPINQAIVSVSNETKETNQQGLCIIENYTTQNDESIENRILVVEKDDDQCMSVDIYSYASVPDAYVWHVFNDRGLYKPKEEVHIKGYVRFLKVKDEAKLPTYAHGTIHYTIYDPRGQQLQESQVELNNYGAFDVKFTLPDNVNLGNGYVMFSLPDSQSSTTHYFKVQEFRKPEYEVSSMIRPTVAHYCYPIVDEYVIATCQGKLFAGGYLNDANVQWTVKAETTKFTPPKRSDYIFGRGQPFFCWFGNNNETEISYPEKHFQVIYFLFKHKRATFS
;
A
#
# COMPACT_ATOMS: atom_id res chain seq x y z
N ILE A 1 -1.33 -38.09 6.88
CA ILE A 1 -0.20 -37.23 6.47
C ILE A 1 -0.69 -36.50 5.23
N GLU A 2 -0.89 -35.19 5.31
CA GLU A 2 -1.49 -34.42 4.21
C GLU A 2 -0.40 -33.82 3.32
N HIS A 3 0.75 -33.47 3.90
CA HIS A 3 1.90 -32.98 3.16
C HIS A 3 3.21 -33.27 3.91
N THR A 4 4.31 -33.40 3.19
CA THR A 4 5.65 -33.66 3.73
C THR A 4 6.67 -32.82 2.99
N GLN A 5 7.50 -32.10 3.73
CA GLN A 5 8.58 -31.29 3.19
C GLN A 5 9.90 -31.72 3.83
N GLY A 6 10.93 -31.94 3.03
CA GLY A 6 12.24 -32.33 3.52
C GLY A 6 13.35 -31.46 2.96
N ASN A 7 14.43 -31.33 3.71
CA ASN A 7 15.74 -30.90 3.22
C ASN A 7 16.79 -31.95 3.63
N ASP A 8 18.07 -31.69 3.33
CA ASP A 8 19.17 -32.63 3.59
C ASP A 8 19.34 -33.03 5.08
N ARG A 9 18.67 -32.36 6.02
CA ARG A 9 18.82 -32.58 7.47
C ARG A 9 17.52 -32.76 8.25
N GLN A 10 16.36 -32.50 7.65
CA GLN A 10 15.07 -32.53 8.35
C GLN A 10 13.94 -32.98 7.41
N ILE A 11 13.02 -33.79 7.95
CA ILE A 11 11.73 -34.10 7.32
C ILE A 11 10.64 -33.52 8.22
N THR A 12 9.83 -32.63 7.67
CA THR A 12 8.68 -32.00 8.32
C THR A 12 7.40 -32.63 7.79
N PHE A 13 6.56 -33.11 8.70
CA PHE A 13 5.25 -33.65 8.40
C PHE A 13 4.19 -32.59 8.71
N TYR A 14 3.29 -32.33 7.77
CA TYR A 14 2.12 -31.49 7.96
C TYR A 14 0.87 -32.38 7.93
N ASN A 15 0.10 -32.32 9.02
CA ASN A 15 -1.15 -33.04 9.15
C ASN A 15 -2.09 -32.30 10.12
N ASN A 16 -3.39 -32.52 9.95
CA ASN A 16 -4.39 -32.21 10.96
C ASN A 16 -4.29 -33.19 12.15
N SER A 17 -3.27 -33.02 12.99
CA SER A 17 -3.10 -33.81 14.21
C SER A 17 -4.11 -33.40 15.28
N LYS A 18 -4.66 -34.38 16.00
CA LYS A 18 -5.51 -34.15 17.17
C LYS A 18 -4.64 -33.88 18.39
N ALA A 19 -5.06 -32.92 19.20
CA ALA A 19 -4.48 -32.65 20.51
C ALA A 19 -4.62 -33.84 21.47
N ASN A 20 -3.78 -33.87 22.51
CA ASN A 20 -3.70 -34.91 23.54
C ASN A 20 -3.71 -36.34 22.99
N THR A 21 -3.06 -36.53 21.84
CA THR A 21 -3.04 -37.81 21.14
C THR A 21 -1.61 -38.29 21.01
N ILE A 22 -1.37 -39.55 21.39
CA ILE A 22 -0.08 -40.19 21.19
C ILE A 22 -0.04 -40.72 19.76
N TYR A 23 0.86 -40.16 18.96
CA TYR A 23 1.13 -40.64 17.62
C TYR A 23 2.30 -41.61 17.63
N THR A 24 2.20 -42.64 16.81
CA THR A 24 3.27 -43.61 16.60
C THR A 24 3.78 -43.46 15.17
N LEU A 25 5.04 -43.03 15.03
CA LEU A 25 5.74 -42.93 13.75
C LEU A 25 6.62 -44.15 13.56
N LEU A 26 6.41 -44.87 12.46
CA LEU A 26 7.28 -45.95 12.02
C LEU A 26 8.07 -45.47 10.80
N ILE A 27 9.39 -45.39 10.94
CA ILE A 27 10.30 -45.08 9.84
C ILE A 27 10.79 -46.42 9.27
N LYS A 28 10.47 -46.70 8.00
CA LYS A 28 10.97 -47.90 7.31
C LYS A 28 12.34 -47.60 6.72
N SER A 29 13.39 -47.97 7.44
CA SER A 29 14.80 -47.73 7.09
C SER A 29 15.20 -48.09 5.65
N ALA A 30 14.74 -49.23 5.14
CA ALA A 30 15.06 -49.69 3.79
C ALA A 30 14.52 -48.76 2.67
N SER A 31 13.57 -47.89 3.00
CA SER A 31 12.93 -46.96 2.05
C SER A 31 13.44 -45.52 2.13
N LEU A 32 14.21 -45.17 3.17
CA LEU A 32 14.78 -43.83 3.34
C LEU A 32 16.25 -43.86 2.95
N LYS A 33 16.58 -43.23 1.83
CA LYS A 33 17.96 -43.10 1.33
C LYS A 33 18.43 -41.66 1.48
N ASP A 34 19.68 -41.48 1.88
CA ASP A 34 20.33 -40.18 1.82
C ASP A 34 20.71 -39.80 0.38
N ILE A 35 21.28 -38.61 0.21
CA ILE A 35 21.74 -38.08 -1.08
C ILE A 35 22.87 -38.91 -1.72
N HIS A 36 23.47 -39.84 -0.97
CA HIS A 36 24.52 -40.76 -1.41
C HIS A 36 24.01 -42.20 -1.58
N GLY A 37 22.70 -42.42 -1.42
CA GLY A 37 22.04 -43.72 -1.58
C GLY A 37 22.16 -44.66 -0.39
N GLN A 38 22.69 -44.20 0.74
CA GLN A 38 22.84 -44.98 1.97
C GLN A 38 21.50 -45.04 2.72
N THR A 39 21.20 -46.20 3.31
CA THR A 39 20.00 -46.40 4.14
C THR A 39 20.34 -46.22 5.62
N LEU A 40 19.37 -45.81 6.44
CA LEU A 40 19.56 -45.76 7.90
C LEU A 40 19.94 -47.12 8.48
N GLU A 41 21.07 -47.18 9.22
CA GLU A 41 21.51 -48.40 9.89
C GLU A 41 20.91 -48.59 11.31
N HIS A 42 20.71 -49.87 11.63
CA HIS A 42 20.08 -50.62 12.72
C HIS A 42 19.57 -50.06 14.06
N ASP A 43 19.87 -48.84 14.51
CA ASP A 43 19.47 -48.45 15.89
C ASP A 43 18.14 -47.70 15.99
N HIS A 44 17.67 -47.11 14.89
CA HIS A 44 16.40 -46.36 14.80
C HIS A 44 15.47 -46.89 13.71
N SER A 45 15.83 -48.01 13.08
CA SER A 45 15.36 -48.41 11.75
C SER A 45 14.00 -49.12 11.70
N ASP A 46 13.50 -49.62 12.84
CA ASP A 46 12.28 -50.46 12.89
C ASP A 46 11.52 -50.35 14.22
N LYS A 47 11.93 -49.43 15.10
CA LYS A 47 11.25 -49.20 16.39
C LYS A 47 10.24 -48.07 16.24
N PRO A 48 8.97 -48.25 16.64
CA PRO A 48 7.99 -47.19 16.60
C PRO A 48 8.41 -46.05 17.54
N ILE A 49 8.51 -44.84 17.00
CA ILE A 49 8.74 -43.62 17.78
C ILE A 49 7.39 -43.11 18.23
N GLN A 50 7.16 -43.08 19.54
CA GLN A 50 5.97 -42.45 20.10
C GLN A 50 6.29 -41.02 20.48
N PHE A 51 5.45 -40.10 20.03
CA PHE A 51 5.47 -38.72 20.47
C PHE A 51 4.06 -38.30 20.84
N HIS A 52 3.95 -37.51 21.90
CA HIS A 52 2.69 -36.96 22.34
C HIS A 52 2.48 -35.61 21.65
N VAL A 53 1.42 -35.51 20.86
CA VAL A 53 0.93 -34.20 20.44
C VAL A 53 0.14 -33.66 21.61
N HIS A 54 0.77 -32.78 22.37
CA HIS A 54 0.14 -32.05 23.45
C HIS A 54 -0.93 -31.11 22.87
N ASP A 55 -1.80 -30.59 23.73
CA ASP A 55 -2.60 -29.41 23.39
C ASP A 55 -1.71 -28.35 22.72
N SER A 56 -2.25 -27.69 21.70
CA SER A 56 -1.67 -26.42 21.28
C SER A 56 -1.52 -25.55 22.53
N PRO A 57 -0.42 -24.78 22.70
CA PRO A 57 -0.45 -23.69 23.66
C PRO A 57 -1.76 -22.93 23.42
N PRO A 58 -2.54 -22.63 24.47
CA PRO A 58 -3.88 -22.11 24.30
C PRO A 58 -3.80 -20.94 23.34
N LEU A 59 -4.47 -21.07 22.18
CA LEU A 59 -4.51 -19.97 21.24
C LEU A 59 -5.09 -18.79 22.01
N ILE A 60 -4.42 -17.64 21.90
CA ILE A 60 -4.90 -16.37 22.47
C ILE A 60 -6.37 -16.24 22.07
N GLY A 61 -7.25 -16.02 23.03
CA GLY A 61 -8.65 -15.79 22.76
C GLY A 61 -8.78 -14.63 21.77
N ASN A 62 -9.51 -14.82 20.69
CA ASN A 62 -9.57 -13.83 19.63
C ASN A 62 -11.00 -13.62 19.14
N ILE A 63 -11.31 -12.36 18.86
CA ILE A 63 -12.52 -11.98 18.12
C ILE A 63 -12.08 -11.29 16.83
N SER A 64 -12.65 -11.73 15.71
CA SER A 64 -12.40 -11.12 14.42
C SER A 64 -13.73 -10.76 13.77
N GLY A 65 -13.86 -9.49 13.44
CA GLY A 65 -15.01 -8.91 12.77
C GLY A 65 -14.59 -7.59 12.14
N ALA A 66 -15.38 -7.12 11.19
CA ALA A 66 -15.08 -5.86 10.55
C ALA A 66 -15.32 -4.70 11.54
N THR A 67 -14.28 -3.91 11.78
CA THR A 67 -14.29 -2.66 12.56
C THR A 67 -14.27 -1.49 11.57
N GLY A 68 -14.78 -0.32 11.95
CA GLY A 68 -14.88 0.81 11.04
C GLY A 68 -16.31 1.31 10.87
N MET A 69 -16.51 2.19 9.88
CA MET A 69 -17.82 2.40 9.29
C MET A 69 -18.01 1.47 8.10
N ILE A 70 -19.12 0.74 8.09
CA ILE A 70 -19.43 -0.25 7.07
C ILE A 70 -20.83 0.04 6.55
N THR A 71 -20.96 0.17 5.24
CA THR A 71 -22.26 0.14 4.56
C THR A 71 -22.59 -1.30 4.23
N MET A 72 -23.78 -1.76 4.66
CA MET A 72 -24.22 -3.12 4.36
C MET A 72 -24.60 -3.28 2.89
N ASP A 73 -24.46 -4.51 2.40
CA ASP A 73 -25.00 -4.90 1.09
C ASP A 73 -26.53 -4.68 1.08
N PRO A 74 -27.08 -3.90 0.13
CA PRO A 74 -28.51 -3.66 0.06
C PRO A 74 -29.33 -4.94 -0.18
N GLY A 75 -28.70 -6.00 -0.71
CA GLY A 75 -29.34 -7.30 -0.95
C GLY A 75 -29.65 -8.10 0.31
N VAL A 76 -29.14 -7.71 1.47
CA VAL A 76 -29.41 -8.39 2.76
C VAL A 76 -30.30 -7.58 3.69
N LEU A 77 -30.86 -6.44 3.25
CA LEU A 77 -31.67 -5.56 4.11
C LEU A 77 -33.00 -6.19 4.58
N ASP A 78 -33.46 -7.25 3.93
CA ASP A 78 -34.61 -8.05 4.40
C ASP A 78 -34.27 -8.82 5.69
N GLU A 79 -33.04 -9.30 5.84
CA GLU A 79 -32.53 -10.06 6.99
C GLU A 79 -31.07 -9.68 7.32
N PRO A 80 -30.81 -8.43 7.75
CA PRO A 80 -29.45 -7.95 7.96
C PRO A 80 -28.81 -8.62 9.17
N PHE A 81 -27.53 -8.96 9.07
CA PHE A 81 -26.75 -9.56 10.13
C PHE A 81 -25.29 -9.08 10.15
N TYR A 82 -24.67 -9.09 11.32
CA TYR A 82 -23.24 -8.85 11.48
C TYR A 82 -22.50 -10.18 11.70
N PRO A 83 -21.53 -10.54 10.84
CA PRO A 83 -20.71 -11.74 11.02
C PRO A 83 -19.58 -11.50 12.02
N LEU A 84 -19.41 -12.41 12.96
CA LEU A 84 -18.37 -12.39 13.98
C LEU A 84 -17.67 -13.75 14.02
N MET A 85 -16.35 -13.77 13.89
CA MET A 85 -15.54 -14.95 14.16
C MET A 85 -15.01 -14.90 15.58
N VAL A 86 -15.21 -15.99 16.33
CA VAL A 86 -14.77 -16.13 17.71
C VAL A 86 -13.87 -17.34 17.84
N TYR A 87 -12.81 -17.20 18.64
CA TYR A 87 -11.90 -18.27 19.04
C TYR A 87 -11.74 -18.25 20.55
N ASN A 88 -11.93 -19.39 21.20
CA ASN A 88 -11.64 -19.66 22.62
C ASN A 88 -12.36 -18.84 23.69
N TYR A 89 -13.06 -17.75 23.35
CA TYR A 89 -13.90 -17.04 24.32
C TYR A 89 -15.21 -17.77 24.54
N SER A 90 -15.55 -18.02 25.80
CA SER A 90 -16.80 -18.68 26.25
C SER A 90 -18.02 -17.74 26.17
N GLU A 91 -17.81 -16.46 26.47
CA GLU A 91 -18.85 -15.44 26.51
C GLU A 91 -18.31 -14.06 26.09
N LEU A 92 -19.18 -13.25 25.49
CA LEU A 92 -18.88 -11.90 25.01
C LEU A 92 -19.95 -10.93 25.51
N THR A 93 -19.59 -9.70 25.80
CA THR A 93 -20.54 -8.60 25.97
C THR A 93 -20.89 -8.03 24.60
N LEU A 94 -22.18 -7.98 24.26
CA LEU A 94 -22.70 -7.39 23.03
C LEU A 94 -23.54 -6.16 23.37
N ARG A 95 -23.10 -5.01 22.85
CA ARG A 95 -23.83 -3.74 22.93
C ARG A 95 -24.27 -3.28 21.54
N ILE A 96 -25.54 -2.93 21.39
CA ILE A 96 -26.10 -2.39 20.15
C ILE A 96 -26.82 -1.09 20.46
N HIS A 97 -26.36 -0.01 19.81
CA HIS A 97 -26.96 1.31 19.91
C HIS A 97 -27.52 1.74 18.56
N ARG A 98 -28.73 2.29 18.57
CA ARG A 98 -29.27 2.99 17.40
C ARG A 98 -28.77 4.42 17.39
N VAL A 99 -28.10 4.79 16.31
CA VAL A 99 -27.44 6.08 16.15
C VAL A 99 -28.00 6.84 14.94
N LYS A 100 -27.50 8.05 14.76
CA LYS A 100 -27.83 8.99 13.68
C LYS A 100 -26.53 9.72 13.32
N PRO A 101 -26.41 10.33 12.13
CA PRO A 101 -25.21 11.06 11.74
C PRO A 101 -24.80 12.17 12.71
N GLU A 102 -25.74 12.80 13.42
CA GLU A 102 -25.47 13.78 14.49
C GLU A 102 -24.67 13.20 15.66
N HIS A 103 -24.61 11.87 15.80
CA HIS A 103 -23.82 11.16 16.80
C HIS A 103 -22.39 10.81 16.33
N TYR A 104 -22.03 11.13 15.07
CA TYR A 104 -20.69 10.86 14.57
C TYR A 104 -19.63 11.65 15.33
N HIS A 105 -18.55 10.97 15.70
CA HIS A 105 -17.37 11.60 16.28
C HIS A 105 -16.12 10.73 15.98
N PRO A 106 -14.98 11.30 15.52
CA PRO A 106 -13.79 10.54 15.11
C PRO A 106 -13.13 9.79 16.26
N ASN A 107 -13.34 10.24 17.51
CA ASN A 107 -12.82 9.54 18.69
C ASN A 107 -13.68 8.34 19.09
N LEU A 108 -14.83 8.10 18.44
CA LEU A 108 -15.55 6.85 18.65
C LEU A 108 -14.69 5.66 18.22
N PRO A 109 -14.90 4.48 18.80
CA PRO A 109 -13.94 3.38 18.70
C PRO A 109 -13.97 2.74 17.31
N CYS A 110 -15.12 2.82 16.65
CA CYS A 110 -15.28 2.43 15.26
C CYS A 110 -14.52 3.34 14.28
N PHE A 111 -14.06 4.53 14.68
CA PHE A 111 -13.29 5.45 13.83
C PHE A 111 -11.84 5.66 14.32
N ASN A 112 -11.48 5.11 15.48
CA ASN A 112 -10.13 5.17 16.03
C ASN A 112 -9.33 3.92 15.63
N SER A 113 -8.28 4.13 14.83
CA SER A 113 -7.38 3.06 14.35
C SER A 113 -6.50 2.45 15.45
N TYR A 114 -6.39 3.10 16.61
CA TYR A 114 -5.71 2.56 17.79
C TYR A 114 -6.72 1.87 18.69
N SER A 115 -7.22 0.71 18.25
CA SER A 115 -8.22 -0.12 18.93
C SER A 115 -7.76 -0.78 20.24
N TYR A 116 -6.72 -0.26 20.89
CA TYR A 116 -6.23 -0.69 22.20
C TYR A 116 -6.46 0.45 23.20
N ILE A 117 -7.68 0.58 23.69
CA ILE A 117 -8.09 1.74 24.50
C ILE A 117 -8.37 1.30 25.93
N SER A 118 -7.88 2.10 26.89
CA SER A 118 -8.02 1.85 28.32
C SER A 118 -9.48 2.00 28.76
N GLU A 119 -9.90 1.23 29.77
CA GLU A 119 -11.22 1.32 30.43
C GLU A 119 -11.53 2.71 31.04
N GLN A 120 -10.60 3.67 30.95
CA GLN A 120 -10.71 5.01 31.54
C GLN A 120 -11.36 6.06 30.63
N GLU A 121 -11.67 5.75 29.37
CA GLU A 121 -12.31 6.74 28.48
C GLU A 121 -13.82 6.85 28.72
N GLU A 122 -14.33 8.08 28.86
CA GLU A 122 -15.73 8.33 29.22
C GLU A 122 -16.75 7.74 28.23
N TRP A 123 -16.43 7.72 26.92
CA TRP A 123 -17.32 7.14 25.91
C TRP A 123 -17.40 5.62 25.98
N TYR A 124 -16.38 4.93 26.52
CA TYR A 124 -16.40 3.46 26.66
C TYR A 124 -17.56 3.01 27.55
N ASN A 125 -17.91 3.86 28.52
CA ASN A 125 -19.04 3.66 29.41
C ASN A 125 -20.36 4.21 28.87
N LYS A 126 -20.34 5.04 27.81
CA LYS A 126 -21.53 5.69 27.26
C LYS A 126 -21.43 5.90 25.75
N LEU A 127 -21.78 4.84 25.00
CA LEU A 127 -21.96 4.94 23.55
C LEU A 127 -23.11 5.92 23.23
N PRO A 128 -23.02 6.66 22.11
CA PRO A 128 -24.05 7.62 21.73
C PRO A 128 -25.33 6.92 21.24
N GLY A 129 -26.42 7.69 21.11
CA GLY A 129 -27.70 7.19 20.63
C GLY A 129 -28.51 6.40 21.66
N GLU A 130 -29.49 5.64 21.18
CA GLU A 130 -30.41 4.83 21.98
C GLU A 130 -29.82 3.43 22.20
N GLU A 131 -29.60 3.03 23.46
CA GLU A 131 -29.18 1.66 23.81
C GLU A 131 -30.35 0.70 23.57
N LEU A 132 -30.15 -0.28 22.67
CA LEU A 132 -31.17 -1.28 22.32
C LEU A 132 -30.84 -2.67 22.88
N LEU A 133 -29.57 -2.96 23.10
CA LEU A 133 -29.09 -4.23 23.66
C LEU A 133 -27.80 -3.97 24.44
N ASN A 134 -27.70 -4.57 25.62
CA ASN A 134 -26.48 -4.65 26.42
C ASN A 134 -26.51 -5.94 27.24
N GLU A 135 -26.04 -7.03 26.63
CA GLU A 135 -26.19 -8.38 27.19
C GLU A 135 -24.91 -9.21 27.00
N VAL A 136 -24.75 -10.22 27.86
CA VAL A 136 -23.70 -11.24 27.72
C VAL A 136 -24.23 -12.37 26.85
N ILE A 137 -23.58 -12.62 25.71
CA ILE A 137 -23.89 -13.73 24.82
C ILE A 137 -22.95 -14.90 25.05
N GLN A 138 -23.49 -16.11 25.06
CA GLN A 138 -22.71 -17.34 25.12
C GLN A 138 -22.26 -17.71 23.71
N THR A 139 -20.95 -17.90 23.53
CA THR A 139 -20.40 -18.22 22.21
C THR A 139 -20.58 -19.70 21.90
N ASN A 140 -20.57 -20.56 22.92
CA ASN A 140 -20.47 -22.02 22.78
C ASN A 140 -19.36 -22.40 21.78
N CYS A 141 -18.22 -21.72 21.87
CA CYS A 141 -17.03 -21.99 21.06
C CYS A 141 -16.31 -23.21 21.64
N GLU A 142 -16.01 -24.21 20.80
CA GLU A 142 -15.13 -25.29 21.20
C GLU A 142 -13.69 -24.79 21.29
N ARG A 143 -12.90 -25.43 22.16
CA ARG A 143 -11.50 -25.05 22.35
C ARG A 143 -10.69 -25.32 21.08
N ASP A 144 -9.92 -24.32 20.68
CA ASP A 144 -9.06 -24.27 19.50
C ASP A 144 -9.79 -24.45 18.16
N GLU A 145 -11.11 -24.19 18.13
CA GLU A 145 -11.92 -24.21 16.92
C GLU A 145 -12.58 -22.85 16.64
N PRO A 146 -12.47 -22.30 15.41
CA PRO A 146 -13.20 -21.10 15.02
C PRO A 146 -14.70 -21.32 15.07
N LYS A 147 -15.44 -20.30 15.52
CA LYS A 147 -16.90 -20.24 15.38
C LYS A 147 -17.37 -18.94 14.75
N GLU A 148 -18.17 -19.05 13.69
CA GLU A 148 -18.92 -17.93 13.13
C GLU A 148 -20.22 -17.75 13.92
N ILE A 149 -20.43 -16.54 14.45
CA ILE A 149 -21.67 -16.08 15.08
C ILE A 149 -22.29 -15.02 14.16
N ARG A 150 -23.58 -15.16 13.86
CA ARG A 150 -24.35 -14.17 13.09
C ARG A 150 -25.26 -13.41 14.03
N ILE A 151 -24.98 -12.13 14.23
CA ILE A 151 -25.80 -11.26 15.07
C ILE A 151 -26.92 -10.69 14.20
N PRO A 152 -28.19 -11.04 14.41
CA PRO A 152 -29.31 -10.52 13.62
C PRO A 152 -29.57 -9.05 13.98
N LEU A 153 -29.79 -8.21 12.97
CA LEU A 153 -29.87 -6.75 13.17
C LEU A 153 -31.25 -6.15 12.92
N LYS A 154 -32.14 -6.91 12.27
CA LYS A 154 -33.48 -6.45 11.86
C LYS A 154 -34.29 -5.83 13.00
N ALA A 155 -34.21 -6.41 14.20
CA ALA A 155 -34.94 -5.93 15.38
C ALA A 155 -34.48 -4.55 15.88
N TYR A 156 -33.27 -4.12 15.51
CA TYR A 156 -32.64 -2.89 16.00
C TYR A 156 -32.77 -1.72 15.00
N LEU A 157 -33.17 -2.00 13.76
CA LEU A 157 -33.34 -1.01 12.69
C LEU A 157 -34.72 -0.35 12.72
N LYS A 158 -34.99 0.59 11.81
CA LYS A 158 -36.33 1.19 11.68
C LYS A 158 -37.34 0.10 11.31
N LYS A 159 -38.44 0.07 12.06
CA LYS A 159 -39.50 -0.93 11.92
C LYS A 159 -40.06 -0.86 10.50
N ASP A 160 -40.12 -2.02 9.85
CA ASP A 160 -40.67 -2.29 8.50
C ASP A 160 -39.79 -1.97 7.27
N SER A 161 -38.74 -1.15 7.38
CA SER A 161 -37.88 -0.81 6.22
C SER A 161 -36.48 -1.42 6.22
N GLY A 162 -35.98 -1.92 7.36
CA GLY A 162 -34.65 -2.54 7.43
C GLY A 162 -33.49 -1.57 7.21
N VAL A 163 -33.75 -0.26 7.23
CA VAL A 163 -32.73 0.80 7.11
C VAL A 163 -32.48 1.46 8.46
N GLY A 164 -31.31 2.07 8.62
CA GLY A 164 -30.89 2.73 9.84
C GLY A 164 -29.39 2.62 10.10
N GLN A 165 -28.96 3.27 11.17
CA GLN A 165 -27.56 3.33 11.58
C GLN A 165 -27.43 2.70 12.97
N LEU A 166 -26.47 1.79 13.13
CA LEU A 166 -26.20 1.11 14.40
C LEU A 166 -24.73 1.25 14.77
N ILE A 167 -24.43 1.37 16.06
CA ILE A 167 -23.11 1.02 16.59
C ILE A 167 -23.22 -0.37 17.23
N VAL A 168 -22.36 -1.30 16.81
CA VAL A 168 -22.20 -2.60 17.45
C VAL A 168 -20.83 -2.64 18.11
N LEU A 169 -20.81 -2.91 19.40
CA LEU A 169 -19.60 -3.05 20.20
C LEU A 169 -19.58 -4.44 20.85
N ILE A 170 -18.50 -5.18 20.62
CA ILE A 170 -18.32 -6.55 21.07
C ILE A 170 -16.97 -6.65 21.77
N GLU A 171 -16.97 -7.25 22.95
CA GLU A 171 -15.75 -7.49 23.73
C GLU A 171 -15.88 -8.76 24.58
N PRO A 172 -14.77 -9.44 24.92
CA PRO A 172 -14.81 -10.53 25.87
C PRO A 172 -15.16 -10.01 27.26
N THR A 173 -15.97 -10.77 27.99
CA THR A 173 -16.19 -10.49 29.42
C THR A 173 -14.86 -10.61 30.16
N LYS A 174 -14.73 -9.95 31.31
CA LYS A 174 -13.53 -10.10 32.15
C LYS A 174 -13.26 -11.56 32.50
N LYS A 175 -14.31 -12.33 32.79
CA LYS A 175 -14.22 -13.77 33.06
C LYS A 175 -13.66 -14.53 31.85
N ALA A 176 -14.24 -14.38 30.67
CA ALA A 176 -13.76 -15.07 29.46
C ALA A 176 -12.35 -14.65 29.05
N TRP A 177 -11.98 -13.39 29.31
CA TRP A 177 -10.63 -12.87 29.13
C TRP A 177 -9.62 -13.54 30.07
N ASP A 178 -9.95 -13.63 31.36
CA ASP A 178 -9.09 -14.21 32.39
C ASP A 178 -8.95 -15.75 32.25
N GLU A 179 -9.97 -16.44 31.69
CA GLU A 179 -9.92 -17.88 31.37
C GLU A 179 -8.87 -18.21 30.29
N CYS A 180 -8.55 -17.27 29.40
CA CYS A 180 -7.56 -17.44 28.35
C CYS A 180 -6.13 -17.17 28.89
N GLN A 181 -5.51 -18.20 29.49
CA GLN A 181 -4.21 -18.12 30.17
C GLN A 181 -3.02 -17.58 29.34
N ALA A 182 -3.14 -17.46 28.02
CA ALA A 182 -2.13 -16.89 27.11
C ALA A 182 -2.29 -15.38 26.84
N ASN A 183 -3.29 -14.73 27.42
CA ASN A 183 -3.52 -13.28 27.27
C ASN A 183 -2.46 -12.48 28.04
N ASN A 184 -1.32 -12.22 27.40
CA ASN A 184 -0.24 -11.39 27.95
C ASN A 184 -0.40 -9.88 27.66
N TRP A 185 -1.54 -9.48 27.09
CA TRP A 185 -1.80 -8.13 26.63
C TRP A 185 -2.44 -7.29 27.73
N GLN A 186 -2.07 -6.00 27.82
CA GLN A 186 -2.64 -5.08 28.80
C GLN A 186 -4.09 -4.64 28.47
N TYR A 187 -4.58 -4.93 27.26
CA TYR A 187 -5.87 -4.45 26.76
C TYR A 187 -6.71 -5.58 26.19
N ARG A 188 -8.01 -5.60 26.54
CA ARG A 188 -9.00 -6.52 25.98
C ARG A 188 -9.27 -6.15 24.52
N GLN A 189 -9.33 -7.14 23.65
CA GLN A 189 -9.70 -6.92 22.24
C GLN A 189 -11.16 -6.44 22.16
N ILE A 190 -11.39 -5.39 21.37
CA ILE A 190 -12.72 -4.87 21.09
C ILE A 190 -12.98 -4.86 19.59
N ILE A 191 -14.22 -5.14 19.22
CA ILE A 191 -14.74 -4.90 17.88
C ILE A 191 -15.76 -3.78 18.02
N SER A 192 -15.57 -2.69 17.26
CA SER A 192 -16.50 -1.58 17.24
C SER A 192 -16.76 -1.18 15.80
N VAL A 193 -18.03 -1.23 15.42
CA VAL A 193 -18.45 -0.96 14.04
C VAL A 193 -19.63 0.00 14.03
N TRP A 194 -19.56 0.98 13.14
CA TRP A 194 -20.70 1.77 12.72
C TRP A 194 -21.30 1.13 11.47
N LEU A 195 -22.49 0.53 11.61
CA LEU A 195 -23.21 -0.14 10.54
C LEU A 195 -24.25 0.79 9.92
N GLN A 196 -24.08 1.07 8.64
CA GLN A 196 -25.00 1.82 7.80
C GLN A 196 -25.84 0.85 6.95
N CYS A 197 -27.10 0.66 7.35
CA CYS A 197 -28.09 -0.12 6.60
C CYS A 197 -28.90 0.87 5.76
N THR A 198 -28.63 0.96 4.47
CA THR A 198 -29.22 1.98 3.60
C THR A 198 -29.38 1.45 2.18
N ARG A 199 -30.35 1.99 1.45
CA ARG A 199 -30.51 1.82 0.00
C ARG A 199 -29.86 2.96 -0.79
N LEU A 200 -29.33 3.96 -0.11
CA LEU A 200 -28.72 5.15 -0.71
C LEU A 200 -27.21 4.95 -0.87
N ALA A 201 -26.67 5.46 -1.96
CA ALA A 201 -25.23 5.63 -2.17
C ALA A 201 -24.94 7.10 -2.47
N ALA A 202 -23.85 7.62 -1.94
CA ALA A 202 -23.41 8.98 -2.18
C ALA A 202 -21.91 9.00 -2.53
N ASP A 203 -21.61 9.36 -3.77
CA ASP A 203 -20.26 9.63 -4.23
C ASP A 203 -19.97 11.13 -4.13
N VAL A 204 -18.90 11.51 -3.44
CA VAL A 204 -18.59 12.91 -3.14
C VAL A 204 -17.25 13.29 -3.72
N PHE A 205 -17.22 14.40 -4.45
CA PHE A 205 -15.99 14.95 -5.03
C PHE A 205 -15.89 16.43 -4.71
N VAL A 206 -14.72 16.84 -4.23
CA VAL A 206 -14.39 18.23 -3.97
C VAL A 206 -13.33 18.69 -4.97
N CYS A 207 -13.64 19.76 -5.70
CA CYS A 207 -12.73 20.34 -6.66
C CYS A 207 -12.63 21.86 -6.47
N SER A 208 -11.49 22.43 -6.83
CA SER A 208 -11.36 23.87 -7.02
C SER A 208 -11.94 24.26 -8.39
N GLY A 209 -12.70 25.36 -8.45
CA GLY A 209 -13.19 25.99 -9.70
C GLY A 209 -14.60 25.58 -10.19
N ILE A 210 -15.23 26.45 -10.99
CA ILE A 210 -16.55 26.24 -11.63
C ILE A 210 -16.37 25.40 -12.90
N TYR A 211 -16.75 24.13 -12.86
CA TYR A 211 -16.89 23.32 -14.08
C TYR A 211 -18.33 23.42 -14.60
N LYS A 212 -18.50 23.97 -15.80
CA LYS A 212 -19.75 23.77 -16.55
C LYS A 212 -19.72 22.36 -17.13
N LEU A 213 -20.50 21.45 -16.53
CA LEU A 213 -20.74 20.09 -17.04
C LEU A 213 -21.32 20.18 -18.46
N LYS A 214 -20.48 20.11 -19.50
CA LYS A 214 -20.91 20.06 -20.91
C LYS A 214 -20.34 18.79 -21.57
N GLY A 215 -21.15 17.75 -21.67
CA GLY A 215 -20.83 16.55 -22.47
C GLY A 215 -21.44 15.24 -21.93
N LYS A 216 -21.54 14.23 -22.82
CA LYS A 216 -21.86 12.84 -22.48
C LYS A 216 -20.69 12.25 -21.67
N TRP A 217 -20.95 11.87 -20.43
CA TRP A 217 -19.99 11.17 -19.58
C TRP A 217 -19.91 9.70 -19.98
N THR A 218 -18.69 9.20 -20.14
CA THR A 218 -18.41 7.76 -20.23
C THR A 218 -17.73 7.37 -18.93
N PHE A 219 -18.48 6.75 -18.03
CA PHE A 219 -17.93 6.19 -16.80
C PHE A 219 -17.13 4.93 -17.15
N TYR A 220 -15.85 4.88 -16.82
CA TYR A 220 -15.07 3.65 -16.92
C TYR A 220 -15.40 2.77 -15.72
N LEU A 221 -16.29 1.81 -15.92
CA LEU A 221 -16.45 0.66 -15.01
C LEU A 221 -15.25 -0.26 -15.21
N GLN A 222 -14.27 -0.19 -14.32
CA GLN A 222 -13.20 -1.20 -14.26
C GLN A 222 -13.68 -2.37 -13.42
N PHE A 223 -14.18 -3.42 -14.08
CA PHE A 223 -14.39 -4.72 -13.45
C PHE A 223 -13.02 -5.36 -13.20
N ILE A 224 -12.70 -5.68 -11.94
CA ILE A 224 -11.56 -6.54 -11.60
C ILE A 224 -12.09 -7.98 -11.52
N PRO A 225 -11.93 -8.82 -12.55
CA PRO A 225 -12.21 -10.24 -12.41
C PRO A 225 -11.11 -10.88 -11.57
N LEU A 226 -11.44 -11.24 -10.33
CA LEU A 226 -10.72 -12.29 -9.60
C LEU A 226 -11.19 -13.62 -10.19
N ASN A 227 -10.43 -14.21 -11.11
CA ASN A 227 -10.58 -15.64 -11.38
C ASN A 227 -9.23 -16.35 -11.36
N SER A 228 -9.15 -17.27 -10.41
CA SER A 228 -8.20 -18.36 -10.32
C SER A 228 -8.43 -19.35 -11.47
N SER A 229 -7.34 -19.90 -11.96
CA SER A 229 -7.28 -20.88 -13.02
C SER A 229 -7.48 -22.31 -12.49
N GLN A 230 -8.66 -22.90 -12.64
CA GLN A 230 -8.87 -24.35 -12.89
C GLN A 230 -10.35 -24.63 -13.29
N PRO A 231 -10.65 -25.62 -14.16
CA PRO A 231 -11.99 -25.93 -14.61
C PRO A 231 -12.66 -26.99 -13.73
N THR A 232 -13.58 -26.59 -12.87
CA THR A 232 -14.55 -27.52 -12.26
C THR A 232 -15.91 -26.85 -12.24
N ASN A 233 -16.93 -27.57 -12.73
CA ASN A 233 -18.33 -27.14 -12.75
C ASN A 233 -18.79 -26.73 -11.34
N ILE A 234 -18.77 -25.41 -11.08
CA ILE A 234 -19.34 -24.81 -9.88
C ILE A 234 -20.32 -23.76 -10.36
N THR A 235 -21.59 -23.93 -9.99
CA THR A 235 -22.65 -22.95 -10.20
C THR A 235 -22.24 -21.64 -9.54
N LEU A 236 -21.91 -20.63 -10.34
CA LEU A 236 -21.52 -19.29 -9.90
C LEU A 236 -22.65 -18.69 -9.04
N ARG A 237 -22.47 -18.64 -7.72
CA ARG A 237 -23.24 -17.73 -6.88
C ARG A 237 -22.70 -16.32 -7.11
N LYS A 238 -23.59 -15.46 -7.58
CA LYS A 238 -23.37 -14.03 -7.81
C LYS A 238 -22.92 -13.36 -6.50
N ILE A 239 -21.64 -13.02 -6.40
CA ILE A 239 -21.11 -12.20 -5.31
C ILE A 239 -21.24 -10.74 -5.77
N ASN A 240 -22.16 -10.02 -5.16
CA ASN A 240 -22.47 -8.61 -5.44
C ASN A 240 -21.74 -7.70 -4.44
N SER A 241 -20.41 -7.68 -4.46
CA SER A 241 -19.67 -6.63 -3.75
C SER A 241 -19.46 -5.44 -4.70
N TYR A 242 -20.32 -4.43 -4.58
CA TYR A 242 -20.19 -3.19 -5.36
C TYR A 242 -19.29 -2.21 -4.60
N SER A 243 -18.09 -2.00 -5.09
CA SER A 243 -17.26 -0.85 -4.72
C SER A 243 -17.07 -0.02 -5.97
N PHE A 244 -17.81 1.10 -6.05
CA PHE A 244 -17.63 2.08 -7.11
C PHE A 244 -16.38 2.91 -6.78
N PHE A 245 -15.23 2.49 -7.31
CA PHE A 245 -14.10 3.40 -7.47
C PHE A 245 -14.29 4.14 -8.78
N ALA A 246 -14.96 5.29 -8.73
CA ALA A 246 -14.72 6.30 -9.73
C ALA A 246 -13.28 6.80 -9.48
N LEU A 247 -12.35 6.40 -10.34
CA LEU A 247 -11.12 7.15 -10.55
C LEU A 247 -11.42 8.17 -11.65
N PRO A 248 -11.90 9.37 -11.32
CA PRO A 248 -11.88 10.40 -12.32
C PRO A 248 -10.41 10.85 -12.42
N VAL A 249 -9.83 10.76 -13.62
CA VAL A 249 -8.60 11.51 -13.93
C VAL A 249 -9.00 12.98 -13.90
N ILE A 250 -9.02 13.57 -12.71
CA ILE A 250 -9.29 15.00 -12.50
C ILE A 250 -7.98 15.64 -12.12
N ASN A 251 -7.38 16.33 -13.07
CA ASN A 251 -6.44 17.40 -12.75
C ASN A 251 -7.27 18.51 -12.09
N SER A 252 -7.06 18.76 -10.80
CA SER A 252 -7.76 19.78 -10.01
C SER A 252 -7.18 21.18 -10.27
N VAL A 253 -8.01 22.22 -10.15
CA VAL A 253 -7.76 23.52 -10.77
C VAL A 253 -8.23 24.75 -9.95
N ALA A 254 -7.28 25.59 -9.55
CA ALA A 254 -7.30 26.80 -8.71
C ALA A 254 -8.52 27.76 -8.61
N GLY A 255 -8.64 28.40 -7.42
CA GLY A 255 -8.65 29.87 -7.39
C GLY A 255 -9.64 30.62 -6.46
N SER A 256 -10.38 29.95 -5.60
CA SER A 256 -11.14 30.59 -4.52
C SER A 256 -10.90 29.81 -3.23
N THR A 257 -11.04 30.44 -2.07
CA THR A 257 -11.19 29.77 -0.76
C THR A 257 -12.44 28.89 -0.68
N SER A 258 -13.07 28.61 -1.82
CA SER A 258 -14.43 28.19 -1.98
C SER A 258 -14.41 27.04 -2.99
N ASN A 259 -14.22 25.82 -2.47
CA ASN A 259 -14.28 24.62 -3.31
C ASN A 259 -15.70 24.40 -3.80
N ILE A 260 -15.88 23.58 -4.83
CA ILE A 260 -17.18 23.05 -5.20
C ILE A 260 -17.23 21.61 -4.74
N LEU A 261 -18.21 21.30 -3.90
CA LEU A 261 -18.57 19.94 -3.55
C LEU A 261 -19.67 19.48 -4.50
N THR A 262 -19.42 18.36 -5.18
CA THR A 262 -20.44 17.68 -5.99
C THR A 262 -20.71 16.33 -5.35
N ALA A 263 -21.98 16.10 -4.99
CA ALA A 263 -22.47 14.81 -4.53
C ALA A 263 -23.33 14.17 -5.63
N TRP A 264 -23.07 12.91 -5.93
CA TRP A 264 -23.91 12.09 -6.81
C TRP A 264 -24.61 11.01 -5.98
N VAL A 265 -25.92 11.10 -5.90
CA VAL A 265 -26.77 10.22 -5.11
C VAL A 265 -27.47 9.22 -6.01
N THR A 266 -27.29 7.93 -5.69
CA THR A 266 -27.85 6.81 -6.44
C THR A 266 -28.47 5.77 -5.53
N GLU A 267 -29.30 4.89 -6.09
CA GLU A 267 -29.77 3.69 -5.42
C GLU A 267 -28.64 2.66 -5.39
N LEU A 268 -28.26 2.21 -4.19
CA LEU A 268 -27.10 1.36 -3.96
C LEU A 268 -27.18 0.01 -4.72
N MET A 269 -28.39 -0.52 -4.93
CA MET A 269 -28.59 -1.81 -5.62
C MET A 269 -28.46 -1.70 -7.15
N THR A 270 -28.91 -0.60 -7.74
CA THR A 270 -29.06 -0.47 -9.21
C THR A 270 -28.11 0.56 -9.83
N GLY A 271 -27.58 1.49 -9.04
CA GLY A 271 -26.87 2.67 -9.50
C GLY A 271 -27.77 3.73 -10.15
N ALA A 272 -29.10 3.60 -10.06
CA ALA A 272 -30.03 4.56 -10.65
C ALA A 272 -29.96 5.91 -9.90
N PRO A 273 -30.00 7.05 -10.60
CA PRO A 273 -29.95 8.37 -9.97
C PRO A 273 -31.21 8.63 -9.10
N ILE A 274 -31.01 9.20 -7.91
CA ILE A 274 -32.11 9.55 -7.01
C ILE A 274 -32.35 11.07 -7.05
N ASN A 275 -33.53 11.46 -7.55
CA ASN A 275 -33.99 12.84 -7.58
C ASN A 275 -34.55 13.29 -6.21
N GLN A 276 -34.38 14.57 -5.86
CA GLN A 276 -34.90 15.16 -4.63
C GLN A 276 -34.49 14.41 -3.35
N ALA A 277 -33.26 13.90 -3.31
CA ALA A 277 -32.62 13.50 -2.06
C ALA A 277 -32.02 14.75 -1.42
N ILE A 278 -32.18 14.91 -0.11
CA ILE A 278 -31.64 16.03 0.65
C ILE A 278 -30.19 15.71 0.98
N VAL A 279 -29.27 16.57 0.56
CA VAL A 279 -27.83 16.47 0.84
C VAL A 279 -27.43 17.62 1.76
N SER A 280 -26.90 17.27 2.92
CA SER A 280 -26.48 18.20 3.97
C SER A 280 -25.00 18.02 4.27
N VAL A 281 -24.24 19.12 4.29
CA VAL A 281 -22.82 19.13 4.67
C VAL A 281 -22.45 20.50 5.22
N SER A 282 -21.76 20.53 6.36
CA SER A 282 -21.51 21.77 7.11
C SER A 282 -22.83 22.52 7.36
N ASN A 283 -22.95 23.79 6.96
CA ASN A 283 -24.17 24.60 7.10
C ASN A 283 -25.05 24.62 5.83
N GLU A 284 -24.72 23.82 4.82
CA GLU A 284 -25.41 23.82 3.53
C GLU A 284 -26.32 22.61 3.40
N THR A 285 -27.53 22.83 2.86
CA THR A 285 -28.50 21.78 2.55
C THR A 285 -29.11 22.04 1.18
N LYS A 286 -29.03 21.04 0.30
CA LYS A 286 -29.52 21.13 -1.08
C LYS A 286 -30.11 19.80 -1.55
N GLU A 287 -31.05 19.88 -2.49
CA GLU A 287 -31.64 18.70 -3.12
C GLU A 287 -30.89 18.28 -4.37
N THR A 288 -30.89 16.97 -4.64
CA THR A 288 -30.41 16.40 -5.90
C THR A 288 -31.38 16.69 -7.06
N ASN A 289 -30.84 16.89 -8.25
CA ASN A 289 -31.62 17.03 -9.48
C ASN A 289 -32.02 15.66 -10.08
N GLN A 290 -32.67 15.67 -11.25
CA GLN A 290 -33.11 14.45 -11.95
C GLN A 290 -31.98 13.46 -12.31
N GLN A 291 -30.72 13.91 -12.30
CA GLN A 291 -29.54 13.08 -12.55
C GLN A 291 -28.90 12.57 -11.24
N GLY A 292 -29.52 12.83 -10.08
CA GLY A 292 -28.97 12.50 -8.77
C GLY A 292 -27.87 13.44 -8.29
N LEU A 293 -27.63 14.56 -8.98
CA LEU A 293 -26.52 15.46 -8.68
C LEU A 293 -26.96 16.59 -7.75
N CYS A 294 -26.15 16.85 -6.72
CA CYS A 294 -26.23 18.01 -5.85
C CYS A 294 -24.89 18.78 -5.90
N ILE A 295 -24.94 20.10 -6.07
CA ILE A 295 -23.75 20.96 -6.18
C ILE A 295 -23.81 22.04 -5.10
N ILE A 296 -22.82 22.01 -4.20
CA ILE A 296 -22.62 23.02 -3.17
C ILE A 296 -21.43 23.88 -3.58
N GLU A 297 -21.76 25.12 -3.91
CA GLU A 297 -20.77 26.13 -4.27
C GLU A 297 -20.15 26.68 -2.98
N ASN A 298 -18.87 27.04 -3.03
CA ASN A 298 -18.15 27.66 -1.93
C ASN A 298 -17.91 26.77 -0.69
N TYR A 299 -17.85 25.45 -0.86
CA TYR A 299 -17.44 24.51 0.18
C TYR A 299 -16.04 24.82 0.71
N THR A 300 -15.93 25.14 2.00
CA THR A 300 -14.67 25.43 2.68
C THR A 300 -14.22 24.21 3.48
N THR A 301 -12.94 23.85 3.34
CA THR A 301 -12.30 22.84 4.19
C THR A 301 -11.45 23.49 5.28
N GLN A 302 -11.59 24.80 5.53
CA GLN A 302 -10.78 25.48 6.54
C GLN A 302 -11.02 24.88 7.93
N ASN A 303 -9.92 24.88 8.70
CA ASN A 303 -9.71 24.28 10.00
C ASN A 303 -10.64 24.81 11.10
N ASP A 304 -11.95 24.66 10.95
CA ASP A 304 -12.83 24.71 12.10
C ASP A 304 -12.67 23.38 12.83
N GLU A 305 -12.20 23.42 14.07
CA GLU A 305 -11.93 22.24 14.90
C GLU A 305 -13.20 21.41 15.19
N SER A 306 -14.36 21.85 14.73
CA SER A 306 -15.63 21.13 14.79
C SER A 306 -15.69 20.00 13.76
N ILE A 307 -15.63 18.79 14.27
CA ILE A 307 -15.88 17.52 13.59
C ILE A 307 -17.18 17.52 12.76
N GLU A 308 -18.19 18.27 13.22
CA GLU A 308 -19.50 18.44 12.59
C GLU A 308 -19.40 18.94 11.13
N ASN A 309 -18.34 19.68 10.78
CA ASN A 309 -18.21 20.31 9.48
C ASN A 309 -17.69 19.40 8.35
N ARG A 310 -17.40 18.12 8.63
CA ARG A 310 -16.76 17.21 7.65
C ARG A 310 -17.60 16.03 7.20
N ILE A 311 -18.78 15.82 7.78
CA ILE A 311 -19.70 14.75 7.34
C ILE A 311 -20.67 15.26 6.29
N LEU A 312 -20.88 14.47 5.24
CA LEU A 312 -21.98 14.65 4.31
C LEU A 312 -23.06 13.65 4.64
N VAL A 313 -24.28 14.12 4.79
CA VAL A 313 -25.46 13.32 5.09
C VAL A 313 -26.43 13.41 3.92
N VAL A 314 -26.93 12.27 3.46
CA VAL A 314 -27.98 12.20 2.45
C VAL A 314 -29.21 11.57 3.05
N GLU A 315 -30.36 12.20 2.86
CA GLU A 315 -31.66 11.74 3.33
C GLU A 315 -32.65 11.63 2.17
N LYS A 316 -33.39 10.53 2.15
CA LYS A 316 -34.52 10.35 1.23
C LYS A 316 -35.58 9.49 1.92
N ASP A 317 -36.78 10.04 2.05
CA ASP A 317 -37.91 9.38 2.69
C ASP A 317 -37.55 8.90 4.12
N ASP A 318 -37.47 7.59 4.35
CA ASP A 318 -37.11 6.99 5.64
C ASP A 318 -35.63 6.54 5.74
N ASP A 319 -34.86 6.73 4.67
CA ASP A 319 -33.50 6.26 4.50
C ASP A 319 -32.46 7.38 4.67
N GLN A 320 -31.26 6.99 5.09
CA GLN A 320 -30.16 7.92 5.31
C GLN A 320 -28.81 7.24 5.13
N CYS A 321 -27.90 7.88 4.41
CA CYS A 321 -26.49 7.49 4.35
C CYS A 321 -25.58 8.69 4.67
N MET A 322 -24.40 8.42 5.21
CA MET A 322 -23.39 9.43 5.50
C MET A 322 -22.03 9.05 4.91
N SER A 323 -21.24 10.08 4.61
CA SER A 323 -19.83 9.98 4.23
C SER A 323 -19.01 10.85 5.16
N VAL A 324 -17.99 10.25 5.80
CA VAL A 324 -17.15 10.89 6.82
C VAL A 324 -15.76 11.28 6.30
N ASP A 325 -15.41 10.78 5.11
CA ASP A 325 -14.09 10.96 4.49
C ASP A 325 -14.19 11.81 3.22
N ILE A 326 -14.52 13.09 3.40
CA ILE A 326 -14.50 14.06 2.30
C ILE A 326 -13.06 14.51 2.07
N TYR A 327 -12.37 13.84 1.15
CA TYR A 327 -11.04 14.24 0.73
C TYR A 327 -11.11 15.39 -0.29
N SER A 328 -10.47 16.50 0.05
CA SER A 328 -10.10 17.51 -0.93
C SER A 328 -8.69 17.24 -1.42
N TYR A 329 -8.52 17.13 -2.73
CA TYR A 329 -7.18 17.20 -3.29
C TYR A 329 -6.68 18.63 -3.15
N ALA A 330 -5.47 18.79 -2.61
CA ALA A 330 -4.81 20.09 -2.52
C ALA A 330 -4.84 20.75 -3.90
N SER A 331 -5.28 22.01 -3.95
CA SER A 331 -5.25 22.80 -5.17
C SER A 331 -3.81 22.89 -5.68
N VAL A 332 -3.56 22.43 -6.90
CA VAL A 332 -2.30 22.71 -7.58
C VAL A 332 -2.40 24.13 -8.13
N PRO A 333 -1.63 25.11 -7.60
CA PRO A 333 -1.69 26.48 -8.12
C PRO A 333 -1.12 26.54 -9.54
N ASP A 334 -1.50 27.58 -10.28
CA ASP A 334 -0.75 27.96 -11.48
C ASP A 334 0.73 28.13 -11.11
N ALA A 335 1.61 27.52 -11.89
CA ALA A 335 3.02 27.43 -11.52
C ALA A 335 3.93 27.55 -12.74
N TYR A 336 5.10 28.14 -12.52
CA TYR A 336 6.19 27.99 -13.47
C TYR A 336 6.86 26.64 -13.29
N VAL A 337 7.04 25.93 -14.40
CA VAL A 337 7.68 24.62 -14.45
C VAL A 337 9.01 24.77 -15.19
N TRP A 338 10.06 24.19 -14.61
CA TRP A 338 11.42 24.30 -15.09
C TRP A 338 11.93 22.94 -15.57
N HIS A 339 12.62 22.94 -16.71
CA HIS A 339 13.42 21.82 -17.15
C HIS A 339 14.84 22.31 -17.41
N VAL A 340 15.78 21.95 -16.55
CA VAL A 340 17.17 22.43 -16.59
C VAL A 340 18.12 21.24 -16.67
N PHE A 341 19.06 21.32 -17.60
CA PHE A 341 20.04 20.29 -17.87
C PHE A 341 21.40 20.89 -18.24
N ASN A 342 22.44 20.08 -18.11
CA ASN A 342 23.80 20.42 -18.51
C ASN A 342 24.30 19.45 -19.59
N ASP A 343 25.41 19.79 -20.26
CA ASP A 343 25.93 19.02 -21.39
C ASP A 343 26.54 17.67 -20.96
N ARG A 344 27.28 17.65 -19.84
CA ARG A 344 28.16 16.53 -19.45
C ARG A 344 27.90 15.98 -18.05
N GLY A 345 27.17 16.67 -17.19
CA GLY A 345 26.94 16.31 -15.79
C GLY A 345 28.18 16.38 -14.87
N LEU A 346 29.39 16.27 -15.43
CA LEU A 346 30.67 16.20 -14.74
C LEU A 346 31.73 17.09 -15.41
N TYR A 347 32.43 17.88 -14.59
CA TYR A 347 33.40 18.88 -15.02
C TYR A 347 34.67 18.84 -14.17
N LYS A 348 35.77 19.36 -14.72
CA LYS A 348 37.01 19.59 -13.97
C LYS A 348 37.17 21.06 -13.59
N PRO A 349 38.04 21.37 -12.62
CA PRO A 349 38.55 22.74 -12.46
C PRO A 349 39.02 23.32 -13.80
N LYS A 350 38.81 24.63 -14.01
CA LYS A 350 39.09 25.37 -15.26
C LYS A 350 38.21 25.04 -16.47
N GLU A 351 37.31 24.07 -16.40
CA GLU A 351 36.39 23.81 -17.50
C GLU A 351 35.22 24.82 -17.52
N GLU A 352 34.71 25.08 -18.72
CA GLU A 352 33.46 25.81 -18.92
C GLU A 352 32.27 24.87 -18.71
N VAL A 353 31.37 25.26 -17.82
CA VAL A 353 30.11 24.61 -17.52
C VAL A 353 29.03 25.20 -18.42
N HIS A 354 28.26 24.33 -19.08
CA HIS A 354 27.16 24.74 -19.95
C HIS A 354 25.83 24.25 -19.36
N ILE A 355 24.92 25.17 -19.06
CA ILE A 355 23.59 24.86 -18.55
C ILE A 355 22.56 25.50 -19.48
N LYS A 356 21.59 24.70 -19.92
CA LYS A 356 20.43 25.16 -20.67
C LYS A 356 19.17 24.80 -19.91
N GLY A 357 18.13 25.60 -20.10
CA GLY A 357 16.84 25.26 -19.54
C GLY A 357 15.68 25.89 -20.27
N TYR A 358 14.51 25.35 -19.97
CA TYR A 358 13.22 25.83 -20.44
C TYR A 358 12.32 26.14 -19.25
N VAL A 359 11.62 27.26 -19.34
CA VAL A 359 10.64 27.69 -18.34
C VAL A 359 9.29 27.84 -19.03
N ARG A 360 8.27 27.23 -18.43
CA ARG A 360 6.90 27.26 -18.93
C ARG A 360 5.98 27.72 -17.82
N PHE A 361 4.99 28.53 -18.15
CA PHE A 361 3.89 28.82 -17.24
C PHE A 361 2.79 27.79 -17.47
N LEU A 362 2.57 26.94 -16.47
CA LEU A 362 1.46 26.00 -16.46
C LEU A 362 0.27 26.72 -15.82
N LYS A 363 -0.64 27.19 -16.68
CA LYS A 363 -1.98 27.57 -16.25
C LYS A 363 -2.73 26.28 -15.97
N VAL A 364 -2.80 25.90 -14.71
CA VAL A 364 -3.62 24.80 -14.24
C VAL A 364 -5.09 25.23 -14.30
N LYS A 365 -5.38 26.54 -14.26
CA LYS A 365 -6.70 27.15 -14.44
C LYS A 365 -7.36 26.98 -15.83
N ASP A 366 -8.56 26.36 -15.85
CA ASP A 366 -9.49 26.09 -16.98
C ASP A 366 -9.23 24.79 -17.76
N GLU A 367 -9.74 24.69 -19.01
CA GLU A 367 -9.50 23.56 -19.92
C GLU A 367 -8.00 23.23 -20.02
N ALA A 368 -7.65 21.95 -20.16
CA ALA A 368 -6.27 21.50 -20.35
C ALA A 368 -5.64 22.21 -21.54
N LYS A 369 -4.79 23.21 -21.27
CA LYS A 369 -4.06 23.99 -22.26
C LYS A 369 -2.60 23.58 -22.28
N LEU A 370 -1.99 23.73 -23.44
CA LEU A 370 -0.54 23.61 -23.55
C LEU A 370 0.12 24.70 -22.68
N PRO A 371 1.18 24.37 -21.92
CA PRO A 371 1.91 25.35 -21.14
C PRO A 371 2.43 26.49 -22.03
N THR A 372 2.29 27.74 -21.58
CA THR A 372 2.78 28.90 -22.32
C THR A 372 4.26 29.15 -22.05
N TYR A 373 4.94 29.80 -22.99
CA TYR A 373 6.33 30.21 -22.80
C TYR A 373 6.42 31.28 -21.71
N ALA A 374 7.37 31.10 -20.78
CA ALA A 374 7.73 32.18 -19.86
C ALA A 374 8.59 33.21 -20.59
N HIS A 375 8.51 34.47 -20.15
CA HIS A 375 9.27 35.60 -20.69
C HIS A 375 9.91 36.38 -19.55
N GLY A 376 10.94 37.18 -19.88
CA GLY A 376 11.64 38.04 -18.94
C GLY A 376 13.03 37.52 -18.59
N THR A 377 13.57 38.05 -17.49
CA THR A 377 14.97 37.83 -17.08
C THR A 377 15.05 36.85 -15.92
N ILE A 378 15.90 35.86 -16.03
CA ILE A 378 16.22 34.93 -14.94
C ILE A 378 17.47 35.44 -14.23
N HIS A 379 17.40 35.56 -12.90
CA HIS A 379 18.57 35.74 -12.05
C HIS A 379 19.15 34.37 -11.70
N TYR A 380 20.48 34.26 -11.66
CA TYR A 380 21.12 33.03 -11.25
C TYR A 380 22.38 33.25 -10.42
N THR A 381 22.56 32.39 -9.44
CA THR A 381 23.73 32.38 -8.56
C THR A 381 24.33 30.98 -8.53
N ILE A 382 25.65 30.93 -8.72
CA ILE A 382 26.43 29.70 -8.82
C ILE A 382 27.16 29.49 -7.50
N TYR A 383 27.04 28.28 -6.95
CA TYR A 383 27.71 27.87 -5.73
C TYR A 383 28.59 26.65 -5.98
N ASP A 384 29.74 26.64 -5.31
CA ASP A 384 30.63 25.49 -5.28
C ASP A 384 30.11 24.39 -4.32
N PRO A 385 30.77 23.22 -4.27
CA PRO A 385 30.35 22.12 -3.38
C PRO A 385 30.35 22.40 -1.88
N ARG A 386 30.96 23.50 -1.42
CA ARG A 386 30.93 23.95 -0.02
C ARG A 386 29.95 25.10 0.21
N GLY A 387 29.18 25.50 -0.80
CA GLY A 387 28.24 26.62 -0.72
C GLY A 387 28.91 27.99 -0.88
N GLN A 388 30.16 28.05 -1.35
CA GLN A 388 30.78 29.32 -1.68
C GLN A 388 30.20 29.86 -3.00
N GLN A 389 29.71 31.09 -2.98
CA GLN A 389 29.25 31.78 -4.18
C GLN A 389 30.43 32.04 -5.13
N LEU A 390 30.33 31.52 -6.35
CA LEU A 390 31.33 31.70 -7.40
C LEU A 390 31.00 32.89 -8.30
N GLN A 391 29.73 33.05 -8.65
CA GLN A 391 29.25 34.09 -9.56
C GLN A 391 27.75 34.33 -9.36
N GLU A 392 27.30 35.54 -9.62
CA GLU A 392 25.90 35.93 -9.69
C GLU A 392 25.67 36.79 -10.94
N SER A 393 24.61 36.50 -11.69
CA SER A 393 24.32 37.21 -12.93
C SER A 393 22.87 37.00 -13.36
N GLN A 394 22.54 37.43 -14.58
CA GLN A 394 21.20 37.33 -15.15
C GLN A 394 21.24 36.93 -16.63
N VAL A 395 20.18 36.29 -17.10
CA VAL A 395 20.02 35.86 -18.50
C VAL A 395 18.58 36.10 -18.96
N GLU A 396 18.40 36.65 -20.16
CA GLU A 396 17.08 36.87 -20.75
C GLU A 396 16.54 35.59 -21.38
N LEU A 397 15.27 35.29 -21.15
CA LEU A 397 14.56 34.20 -21.81
C LEU A 397 14.26 34.57 -23.27
N ASN A 398 14.48 33.63 -24.18
CA ASN A 398 14.07 33.82 -25.57
C ASN A 398 12.55 33.64 -25.77
N ASN A 399 12.07 33.83 -27.00
CA ASN A 399 10.65 33.70 -27.37
C ASN A 399 10.04 32.32 -27.08
N TYR A 400 10.86 31.30 -26.88
CA TYR A 400 10.45 29.94 -26.53
C TYR A 400 10.67 29.64 -25.05
N GLY A 401 10.83 30.66 -24.19
CA GLY A 401 11.10 30.52 -22.77
C GLY A 401 12.31 29.65 -22.49
N ALA A 402 13.38 29.77 -23.29
CA ALA A 402 14.64 29.04 -23.08
C ALA A 402 15.77 30.00 -22.69
N PHE A 403 16.72 29.50 -21.89
CA PHE A 403 17.95 30.20 -21.52
C PHE A 403 19.18 29.30 -21.73
N ASP A 404 20.35 29.93 -21.85
CA ASP A 404 21.65 29.31 -22.01
C ASP A 404 22.66 30.10 -21.17
N VAL A 405 23.27 29.43 -20.19
CA VAL A 405 24.23 30.01 -19.24
C VAL A 405 25.54 29.24 -19.32
N LYS A 406 26.64 30.00 -19.32
CA LYS A 406 28.00 29.48 -19.37
C LYS A 406 28.85 30.17 -18.33
N PHE A 407 29.70 29.42 -17.65
CA PHE A 407 30.66 29.96 -16.69
C PHE A 407 31.88 29.04 -16.59
N THR A 408 33.04 29.61 -16.27
CA THR A 408 34.29 28.85 -16.10
C THR A 408 34.53 28.58 -14.62
N LEU A 409 34.83 27.33 -14.27
CA LEU A 409 35.17 26.96 -12.89
C LEU A 409 36.57 27.48 -12.51
N PRO A 410 36.76 28.10 -11.34
CA PRO A 410 38.08 28.47 -10.85
C PRO A 410 39.02 27.26 -10.71
N ASP A 411 40.34 27.51 -10.72
CA ASP A 411 41.34 26.45 -10.50
C ASP A 411 41.25 25.83 -9.10
N ASN A 412 40.95 26.66 -8.10
CA ASN A 412 40.85 26.29 -6.70
C ASN A 412 39.44 25.90 -6.27
N VAL A 413 38.55 25.56 -7.22
CA VAL A 413 37.19 25.13 -6.90
C VAL A 413 37.20 23.83 -6.10
N ASN A 414 36.32 23.72 -5.11
CA ASN A 414 36.17 22.47 -4.36
C ASN A 414 35.62 21.35 -5.27
N LEU A 415 36.07 20.11 -5.04
CA LEU A 415 35.50 18.92 -5.68
C LEU A 415 34.20 18.51 -4.97
N GLY A 416 33.22 18.00 -5.72
CA GLY A 416 31.92 17.57 -5.19
C GLY A 416 30.74 18.03 -6.06
N ASN A 417 29.56 18.17 -5.44
CA ASN A 417 28.33 18.62 -6.10
C ASN A 417 28.18 20.14 -5.94
N GLY A 418 28.43 20.90 -7.00
CA GLY A 418 28.06 22.32 -7.06
C GLY A 418 26.60 22.46 -7.50
N TYR A 419 26.06 23.67 -7.38
CA TYR A 419 24.70 23.94 -7.82
C TYR A 419 24.52 25.37 -8.31
N VAL A 420 23.52 25.57 -9.16
CA VAL A 420 23.09 26.87 -9.65
C VAL A 420 21.65 27.07 -9.23
N MET A 421 21.38 28.17 -8.52
CA MET A 421 20.04 28.60 -8.19
C MET A 421 19.57 29.57 -9.27
N PHE A 422 18.40 29.31 -9.86
CA PHE A 422 17.74 30.18 -10.81
C PHE A 422 16.47 30.75 -10.19
N SER A 423 16.16 32.02 -10.45
CA SER A 423 14.91 32.65 -10.03
C SER A 423 14.36 33.55 -11.13
N LEU A 424 13.03 33.51 -11.29
CA LEU A 424 12.29 34.52 -12.05
C LEU A 424 12.18 35.82 -11.22
N PRO A 425 11.85 36.95 -11.86
CA PRO A 425 11.66 38.23 -11.17
C PRO A 425 10.60 38.13 -10.07
N ASP A 426 10.73 38.98 -9.05
CA ASP A 426 9.81 39.07 -7.90
C ASP A 426 9.64 37.75 -7.13
N SER A 427 10.61 36.83 -7.24
CA SER A 427 10.56 35.49 -6.62
C SER A 427 9.33 34.67 -7.02
N GLN A 428 8.76 34.91 -8.21
CA GLN A 428 7.59 34.19 -8.71
C GLN A 428 7.81 32.68 -8.78
N SER A 429 9.04 32.25 -9.07
CA SER A 429 9.45 30.85 -9.07
C SER A 429 10.96 30.74 -9.06
N SER A 430 11.47 29.65 -8.49
CA SER A 430 12.89 29.33 -8.48
C SER A 430 13.12 27.83 -8.67
N THR A 431 14.32 27.47 -9.11
CA THR A 431 14.75 26.08 -9.23
C THR A 431 16.25 25.97 -8.97
N THR A 432 16.70 24.78 -8.60
CA THR A 432 18.11 24.48 -8.36
C THR A 432 18.56 23.36 -9.30
N HIS A 433 19.65 23.58 -10.01
CA HIS A 433 20.28 22.57 -10.87
C HIS A 433 21.66 22.22 -10.34
N TYR A 434 21.94 20.92 -10.20
CA TYR A 434 23.21 20.41 -9.68
C TYR A 434 24.17 20.02 -10.80
N PHE A 435 25.46 20.24 -10.57
CA PHE A 435 26.54 19.77 -11.44
C PHE A 435 27.68 19.20 -10.59
N LYS A 436 28.48 18.30 -11.15
CA LYS A 436 29.60 17.69 -10.43
C LYS A 436 30.94 18.26 -10.88
N VAL A 437 31.79 18.57 -9.91
CA VAL A 437 33.19 18.92 -10.13
C VAL A 437 34.05 17.80 -9.58
N GLN A 438 34.86 17.16 -10.42
CA GLN A 438 35.77 16.08 -10.03
C GLN A 438 37.07 16.14 -10.82
N GLU A 439 38.11 15.50 -10.29
CA GLU A 439 39.22 15.06 -11.10
C GLU A 439 38.88 13.70 -11.71
N PHE A 440 38.94 13.62 -13.03
CA PHE A 440 38.74 12.36 -13.74
C PHE A 440 39.69 12.23 -14.92
N ARG A 441 39.91 11.01 -15.38
CA ARG A 441 40.61 10.74 -16.64
C ARG A 441 39.58 10.31 -17.66
N LYS A 442 39.79 10.68 -18.92
CA LYS A 442 38.95 10.16 -20.01
C LYS A 442 39.12 8.64 -19.97
N PRO A 443 38.03 7.86 -19.89
CA PRO A 443 38.15 6.42 -19.93
C PRO A 443 38.75 6.03 -21.28
N GLU A 444 39.70 5.10 -21.26
CA GLU A 444 40.43 4.66 -22.46
C GLU A 444 39.76 3.45 -23.12
N TYR A 445 38.83 2.81 -22.40
CA TYR A 445 38.10 1.63 -22.82
C TYR A 445 36.68 1.58 -22.26
N GLU A 446 35.82 0.82 -22.92
CA GLU A 446 34.51 0.40 -22.44
C GLU A 446 34.52 -1.09 -22.08
N VAL A 447 33.72 -1.46 -21.08
CA VAL A 447 33.46 -2.86 -20.72
C VAL A 447 31.98 -3.12 -20.89
N SER A 448 31.65 -4.14 -21.68
CA SER A 448 30.29 -4.66 -21.80
C SER A 448 30.20 -6.04 -21.17
N SER A 449 29.05 -6.38 -20.60
CA SER A 449 28.79 -7.70 -20.04
C SER A 449 27.45 -8.24 -20.52
N MET A 450 27.37 -9.55 -20.71
CA MET A 450 26.14 -10.27 -21.04
C MET A 450 26.05 -11.55 -20.20
N ILE A 451 24.83 -11.95 -19.85
CA ILE A 451 24.57 -13.18 -19.10
C ILE A 451 23.80 -14.16 -19.98
N ARG A 452 24.17 -15.44 -19.91
CA ARG A 452 23.48 -16.54 -20.59
C ARG A 452 23.07 -17.64 -19.59
N PRO A 453 21.88 -18.23 -19.76
CA PRO A 453 20.80 -17.82 -20.66
C PRO A 453 20.25 -16.41 -20.35
N THR A 454 19.82 -15.69 -21.40
CA THR A 454 19.29 -14.32 -21.34
C THR A 454 17.84 -14.24 -20.83
N VAL A 455 17.22 -15.38 -20.54
CA VAL A 455 15.90 -15.41 -19.90
C VAL A 455 16.07 -15.01 -18.44
N ALA A 456 15.42 -13.92 -18.05
CA ALA A 456 15.46 -13.30 -16.73
C ALA A 456 14.92 -14.17 -15.58
N HIS A 457 14.66 -15.46 -15.84
CA HIS A 457 13.93 -16.37 -14.96
C HIS A 457 14.68 -17.70 -14.87
N TYR A 458 15.76 -17.71 -14.09
CA TYR A 458 16.27 -18.95 -13.50
C TYR A 458 15.31 -19.37 -12.37
N CYS A 459 14.16 -19.89 -12.77
CA CYS A 459 13.25 -20.55 -11.84
C CYS A 459 13.62 -22.03 -11.84
N TYR A 460 14.21 -22.48 -10.74
CA TYR A 460 14.57 -23.85 -10.43
C TYR A 460 15.86 -24.38 -11.11
N PRO A 461 16.93 -24.68 -10.35
CA PRO A 461 17.98 -25.55 -10.86
C PRO A 461 17.37 -26.95 -11.00
N ILE A 462 16.99 -27.30 -12.22
CA ILE A 462 17.18 -28.69 -12.64
C ILE A 462 18.69 -28.91 -12.57
N VAL A 463 19.10 -29.96 -11.88
CA VAL A 463 20.48 -30.24 -11.47
C VAL A 463 21.48 -30.00 -12.62
N ASP A 464 22.60 -29.31 -12.33
CA ASP A 464 23.76 -29.03 -13.20
C ASP A 464 23.69 -27.86 -14.22
N GLU A 465 22.81 -26.86 -14.05
CA GLU A 465 22.83 -25.66 -14.91
C GLU A 465 23.74 -24.52 -14.41
N TYR A 466 24.49 -23.88 -15.33
CA TYR A 466 25.40 -22.76 -15.05
C TYR A 466 24.92 -21.44 -15.67
N VAL A 467 25.10 -20.34 -14.93
CA VAL A 467 24.98 -18.98 -15.47
C VAL A 467 26.34 -18.54 -16.02
N ILE A 468 26.40 -18.24 -17.31
CA ILE A 468 27.63 -17.78 -17.98
C ILE A 468 27.57 -16.27 -18.13
N ALA A 469 28.41 -15.54 -17.40
CA ALA A 469 28.68 -14.13 -17.62
C ALA A 469 29.86 -13.97 -18.61
N THR A 470 29.63 -13.30 -19.72
CA THR A 470 30.68 -12.94 -20.70
C THR A 470 30.94 -11.45 -20.59
N CYS A 471 32.20 -11.06 -20.42
CA CYS A 471 32.64 -9.67 -20.42
C CYS A 471 33.55 -9.40 -21.61
N GLN A 472 33.44 -8.22 -22.21
CA GLN A 472 34.29 -7.78 -23.30
C GLN A 472 34.76 -6.34 -23.06
N GLY A 473 36.08 -6.15 -23.04
CA GLY A 473 36.72 -4.84 -23.01
C GLY A 473 37.12 -4.37 -24.41
N LYS A 474 36.77 -3.14 -24.76
CA LYS A 474 37.11 -2.53 -26.06
C LYS A 474 37.73 -1.16 -25.84
N LEU A 475 38.85 -0.88 -26.49
CA LEU A 475 39.47 0.45 -26.43
C LEU A 475 38.64 1.43 -27.25
N PHE A 476 38.45 2.65 -26.75
CA PHE A 476 37.75 3.68 -27.51
C PHE A 476 38.49 4.10 -28.78
N ALA A 477 39.83 3.93 -28.81
CA ALA A 477 40.65 4.14 -30.00
C ALA A 477 40.55 2.99 -31.04
N GLY A 478 39.85 1.90 -30.72
CA GLY A 478 39.73 0.69 -31.53
C GLY A 478 40.57 -0.47 -31.00
N GLY A 479 40.15 -1.70 -31.32
CA GLY A 479 40.76 -2.94 -30.81
C GLY A 479 40.16 -3.43 -29.49
N TYR A 480 40.52 -4.65 -29.11
CA TYR A 480 40.06 -5.30 -27.88
C TYR A 480 41.15 -5.26 -26.80
N LEU A 481 40.72 -5.20 -25.54
CA LEU A 481 41.59 -5.40 -24.39
C LEU A 481 41.91 -6.89 -24.25
N ASN A 482 43.04 -7.30 -24.82
CA ASN A 482 43.58 -8.65 -24.68
C ASN A 482 44.41 -8.77 -23.40
N ASP A 483 44.35 -9.93 -22.74
CA ASP A 483 45.15 -10.29 -21.56
C ASP A 483 45.08 -9.30 -20.38
N ALA A 484 44.02 -8.49 -20.30
CA ALA A 484 43.80 -7.59 -19.18
C ALA A 484 43.38 -8.36 -17.92
N ASN A 485 43.91 -7.94 -16.76
CA ASN A 485 43.46 -8.48 -15.48
C ASN A 485 42.01 -8.05 -15.20
N VAL A 486 41.13 -9.04 -14.99
CA VAL A 486 39.72 -8.81 -14.67
C VAL A 486 39.48 -9.13 -13.20
N GLN A 487 39.04 -8.14 -12.42
CA GLN A 487 38.49 -8.34 -11.08
C GLN A 487 36.96 -8.40 -11.17
N TRP A 488 36.35 -9.40 -10.56
CA TRP A 488 34.91 -9.59 -10.58
C TRP A 488 34.38 -9.93 -9.18
N THR A 489 33.14 -9.54 -8.92
CA THR A 489 32.42 -9.81 -7.68
C THR A 489 31.03 -10.32 -8.05
N VAL A 490 30.60 -11.44 -7.47
CA VAL A 490 29.23 -11.97 -7.60
C VAL A 490 28.49 -11.72 -6.30
N LYS A 491 27.30 -11.12 -6.37
CA LYS A 491 26.43 -10.85 -5.23
C LYS A 491 25.05 -11.45 -5.48
N ALA A 492 24.50 -12.15 -4.48
CA ALA A 492 23.13 -12.61 -4.48
C ALA A 492 22.29 -11.75 -3.53
N GLU A 493 21.18 -11.22 -4.02
CA GLU A 493 20.23 -10.42 -3.24
C GLU A 493 18.81 -10.93 -3.46
N THR A 494 17.96 -10.80 -2.44
CA THR A 494 16.53 -11.07 -2.60
C THR A 494 15.92 -9.94 -3.42
N THR A 495 15.22 -10.28 -4.51
CA THR A 495 14.55 -9.30 -5.37
C THR A 495 13.05 -9.57 -5.49
N LYS A 496 12.35 -8.60 -6.07
CA LYS A 496 10.94 -8.69 -6.43
C LYS A 496 10.81 -8.66 -7.95
N PHE A 497 9.85 -9.41 -8.48
CA PHE A 497 9.57 -9.50 -9.90
C PHE A 497 8.15 -9.07 -10.18
N THR A 498 8.00 -8.09 -11.06
CA THR A 498 6.71 -7.69 -11.64
C THR A 498 6.71 -8.13 -13.10
N PRO A 499 5.81 -9.04 -13.52
CA PRO A 499 5.78 -9.45 -14.91
C PRO A 499 5.48 -8.26 -15.83
N PRO A 500 6.04 -8.23 -17.04
CA PRO A 500 5.72 -7.18 -18.01
C PRO A 500 4.20 -7.05 -18.21
N LYS A 501 3.70 -5.81 -18.21
CA LYS A 501 2.25 -5.49 -18.33
C LYS A 501 1.37 -6.01 -17.19
N ARG A 502 1.96 -6.39 -16.05
CA ARG A 502 1.28 -6.89 -14.86
C ARG A 502 1.74 -6.15 -13.59
N SER A 503 1.65 -4.82 -13.59
CA SER A 503 2.02 -3.98 -12.44
C SER A 503 1.15 -4.21 -11.19
N ASP A 504 0.03 -4.91 -11.37
CA ASP A 504 -0.85 -5.44 -10.33
C ASP A 504 -0.23 -6.60 -9.54
N TYR A 505 0.82 -7.25 -10.07
CA TYR A 505 1.49 -8.38 -9.42
C TYR A 505 2.94 -8.08 -9.06
N ILE A 506 3.33 -8.56 -7.89
CA ILE A 506 4.72 -8.58 -7.42
C ILE A 506 5.01 -9.95 -6.83
N PHE A 507 5.97 -10.66 -7.39
CA PHE A 507 6.45 -11.96 -6.93
C PHE A 507 7.77 -11.78 -6.18
N GLY A 508 7.95 -12.46 -5.06
CA GLY A 508 9.13 -12.33 -4.20
C GLY A 508 8.72 -12.30 -2.73
N ARG A 509 9.68 -12.13 -1.82
CA ARG A 509 9.35 -11.96 -0.40
C ARG A 509 8.64 -10.60 -0.21
N GLY A 510 7.34 -10.65 0.06
CA GLY A 510 6.55 -9.48 0.43
C GLY A 510 6.94 -9.03 1.84
N GLN A 511 7.18 -7.74 2.01
CA GLN A 511 7.07 -7.12 3.33
C GLN A 511 5.59 -6.83 3.54
N PRO A 512 4.91 -7.47 4.51
CA PRO A 512 3.55 -7.09 4.86
C PRO A 512 3.53 -5.63 5.34
N PHE A 513 2.50 -4.86 4.98
CA PHE A 513 2.42 -3.43 5.29
C PHE A 513 2.54 -3.09 6.79
N PHE A 514 2.28 -4.05 7.68
CA PHE A 514 2.35 -3.89 9.14
C PHE A 514 3.75 -4.15 9.76
N CYS A 515 4.79 -4.46 8.98
CA CYS A 515 6.12 -4.76 9.52
C CYS A 515 6.95 -3.52 9.95
N TRP A 516 6.33 -2.34 10.08
CA TRP A 516 6.99 -1.11 10.55
C TRP A 516 7.28 -1.06 12.06
N PHE A 517 6.71 -1.99 12.85
CA PHE A 517 6.81 -1.96 14.33
C PHE A 517 7.81 -2.97 14.94
N GLY A 518 8.53 -3.75 14.13
CA GLY A 518 9.51 -4.73 14.62
C GLY A 518 10.95 -4.33 14.28
N ASN A 519 11.81 -4.22 15.29
CA ASN A 519 13.27 -4.16 15.10
C ASN A 519 13.75 -5.47 14.43
N ASN A 520 13.90 -5.45 13.11
CA ASN A 520 14.28 -6.61 12.30
C ASN A 520 15.80 -6.84 12.28
N ASN A 521 16.43 -7.04 13.44
CA ASN A 521 17.79 -7.60 13.49
C ASN A 521 17.82 -9.11 13.20
N GLU A 522 16.68 -9.77 12.97
CA GLU A 522 16.58 -11.18 12.57
C GLU A 522 16.48 -11.40 11.05
N THR A 523 17.02 -10.49 10.24
CA THR A 523 17.13 -10.68 8.78
C THR A 523 18.44 -11.35 8.33
N GLU A 524 19.35 -11.66 9.25
CA GLU A 524 20.47 -12.56 8.95
C GLU A 524 20.01 -14.02 8.95
N ILE A 525 19.67 -14.52 7.77
CA ILE A 525 19.82 -15.95 7.50
C ILE A 525 21.32 -16.16 7.24
N SER A 526 22.03 -16.65 8.25
CA SER A 526 23.35 -17.24 8.07
C SER A 526 23.20 -18.48 7.19
N TYR A 527 23.69 -18.42 5.95
CA TYR A 527 23.93 -19.63 5.18
C TYR A 527 25.15 -20.30 5.81
N PRO A 528 25.05 -21.53 6.39
CA PRO A 528 26.26 -22.28 6.68
C PRO A 528 26.98 -22.45 5.34
N GLU A 529 28.19 -21.91 5.27
CA GLU A 529 29.08 -21.83 4.10
C GLU A 529 28.73 -22.87 3.02
N LYS A 530 27.87 -22.49 2.08
CA LYS A 530 27.82 -23.22 0.81
C LYS A 530 29.11 -22.84 0.12
N HIS A 531 30.09 -23.72 0.23
CA HIS A 531 31.26 -23.71 -0.62
C HIS A 531 30.79 -23.53 -2.07
N PHE A 532 30.95 -22.32 -2.62
CA PHE A 532 31.03 -22.17 -4.06
C PHE A 532 32.24 -22.99 -4.47
N GLN A 533 32.02 -24.20 -5.00
CA GLN A 533 33.08 -24.92 -5.68
C GLN A 533 33.41 -24.13 -6.94
N VAL A 534 34.48 -23.34 -6.85
CA VAL A 534 35.23 -22.84 -7.98
C VAL A 534 35.80 -24.07 -8.69
N ILE A 535 35.18 -24.47 -9.79
CA ILE A 535 35.78 -25.46 -10.68
C ILE A 535 36.90 -24.74 -11.44
N TYR A 536 38.13 -25.04 -11.06
CA TYR A 536 39.32 -24.64 -11.81
C TYR A 536 39.31 -25.30 -13.19
N PHE A 537 39.57 -24.52 -14.23
CA PHE A 537 39.99 -25.09 -15.51
C PHE A 537 41.35 -25.79 -15.29
N LEU A 538 41.37 -27.10 -15.53
CA LEU A 538 42.56 -27.92 -15.65
C LEU A 538 43.39 -27.43 -16.85
N PHE A 539 44.31 -26.51 -16.61
CA PHE A 539 45.50 -26.39 -17.43
C PHE A 539 46.62 -27.23 -16.79
N LYS A 540 47.18 -28.11 -17.61
CA LYS A 540 48.31 -28.99 -17.33
C LYS A 540 49.42 -28.23 -16.56
N HIS A 541 49.83 -28.84 -15.44
CA HIS A 541 51.08 -28.60 -14.68
C HIS A 541 51.22 -27.29 -13.87
N LYS A 542 50.80 -27.33 -12.59
CA LYS A 542 51.65 -27.29 -11.36
C LYS A 542 50.86 -26.73 -10.16
N ARG A 543 51.10 -27.35 -9.00
CA ARG A 543 50.53 -27.06 -7.67
C ARG A 543 50.71 -25.61 -7.22
N ALA A 544 49.76 -25.08 -6.45
CA ALA A 544 50.00 -24.53 -5.11
C ALA A 544 48.69 -24.33 -4.34
N THR A 545 48.69 -24.80 -3.09
CA THR A 545 47.78 -24.52 -1.96
C THR A 545 47.70 -23.03 -1.61
N PHE A 546 46.64 -22.59 -0.92
CA PHE A 546 46.66 -21.85 0.38
C PHE A 546 45.23 -21.36 0.74
N SER A 547 44.77 -21.67 1.97
CA SER A 547 44.65 -20.85 3.20
C SER A 547 43.28 -20.21 3.37
#